data_AF-A0A1N7FRZ9-F1
#
_entry.id   AF-A0A1N7FRZ9-F1
#
_cell.length_a   1.000
_cell.length_b   1.000
_cell.length_c   1.000
_cell.angle_alpha   90.00
_cell.angle_beta   90.00
_cell.angle_gamma   90.00
#
_symmetry.space_group_name_H-M   'P 1'
#
loop_
_entity.id
_entity.type
_entity.pdbx_description
1 polymer ?
#
loop_
_entity_poly.entity_id
_entity_poly.type
_entity_poly.pdbx_seq_one_letter_code
_entity_poly.pdbx_strand_id
1 'polypeptide(L)' 'MNVFIQMLASDSVDPTPDIVPTKFVVEDNIGEGIHVHLRNTRIEMSIDDFETFAENVTAAQKQLDHGNR' A
#
# COMPACT_ATOMS: atom_id res chain seq x y z
N MET A 1 2.41 -4.07 -25.25
CA MET A 1 1.44 -3.01 -24.92
C MET A 1 2.24 -1.81 -24.47
N ASN A 2 2.29 -0.74 -25.26
CA ASN A 2 3.07 0.46 -24.93
C ASN A 2 2.18 1.38 -24.10
N VAL A 3 2.40 1.44 -22.78
CA VAL A 3 1.74 2.39 -21.89
C VAL A 3 2.47 3.73 -22.03
N PHE A 4 1.79 4.73 -22.57
CA PHE A 4 2.31 6.09 -22.63
C PHE A 4 2.06 6.76 -21.26
N ILE A 5 3.15 7.14 -20.58
CA ILE A 5 3.07 7.86 -19.30
C ILE A 5 3.45 9.32 -19.56
N GLN A 6 2.50 10.22 -19.35
CA GLN A 6 2.72 11.66 -19.39
C GLN A 6 2.62 12.23 -17.97
N MET A 7 3.73 12.76 -17.45
CA MET A 7 3.78 13.42 -16.15
C MET A 7 3.14 14.81 -16.27
N LEU A 8 2.03 15.05 -15.56
CA LEU A 8 1.29 16.31 -15.61
C LEU A 8 1.83 17.37 -14.64
N ALA A 9 2.39 16.93 -13.51
CA ALA A 9 3.04 17.77 -12.52
C ALA A 9 4.03 16.94 -11.70
N SER A 10 5.05 17.60 -11.14
CA SER A 10 5.99 17.01 -10.20
C SER A 10 6.20 17.97 -9.05
N ASP A 11 6.15 17.47 -7.82
CA ASP A 11 6.42 18.26 -6.63
C ASP A 11 7.09 17.39 -5.55
N SER A 12 7.73 18.03 -4.58
CA SER A 12 8.25 17.39 -3.39
C SER A 12 7.12 17.17 -2.39
N VAL A 13 6.92 15.93 -1.97
CA VAL A 13 5.99 15.62 -0.88
C VAL A 13 6.70 15.88 0.44
N ASP A 14 6.07 16.66 1.33
CA ASP A 14 6.57 16.86 2.69
C ASP A 14 6.74 15.48 3.37
N PRO A 15 7.92 15.18 3.94
CA PRO A 15 8.16 13.88 4.58
C PRO A 15 7.25 13.62 5.77
N THR A 16 6.67 14.67 6.35
CA THR A 16 5.80 14.58 7.51
C THR A 16 4.34 14.51 7.06
N PRO A 17 3.59 13.44 7.36
CA PRO A 17 2.22 13.33 6.90
C PRO A 17 1.32 14.32 7.65
N ASP A 18 0.78 15.28 6.89
CA ASP A 18 0.09 16.48 7.38
C ASP A 18 -1.20 16.21 8.21
N ILE A 19 -1.93 15.11 7.94
CA ILE A 19 -3.25 14.88 8.54
C ILE A 19 -3.30 13.63 9.43
N VAL A 20 -2.71 12.50 9.00
CA VAL A 20 -2.74 11.27 9.81
C VAL A 20 -1.38 10.55 9.76
N PRO A 21 -0.39 10.97 10.56
CA PRO A 21 0.98 10.51 10.42
C PRO A 21 1.23 9.04 10.75
N THR A 22 0.32 8.41 11.48
CA THR A 22 0.46 7.05 12.00
C THR A 22 -0.64 6.11 11.55
N LYS A 23 -1.55 6.56 10.68
CA LYS A 23 -2.69 5.73 10.26
C LYS A 23 -2.18 4.52 9.51
N PHE A 24 -2.50 3.33 10.02
CA PHE A 24 -2.42 2.08 9.29
C PHE A 24 -3.71 1.31 9.53
N VAL A 25 -4.59 1.28 8.53
CA VAL A 25 -5.92 0.65 8.64
C VAL A 25 -6.20 -0.10 7.36
N VAL A 26 -6.75 -1.31 7.49
CA VAL A 26 -7.23 -2.12 6.38
C VAL A 26 -8.75 -2.22 6.50
N GLU A 27 -9.46 -1.86 5.44
CA GLU A 27 -10.93 -1.87 5.38
C GLU A 27 -11.38 -2.80 4.26
N ASP A 28 -12.32 -3.69 4.57
CA ASP A 28 -13.06 -4.48 3.59
C ASP A 28 -14.22 -3.62 3.07
N ASN A 29 -14.06 -3.09 1.85
CA ASN A 29 -15.06 -2.25 1.22
C ASN A 29 -15.97 -3.11 0.33
N ILE A 30 -17.01 -3.64 0.96
CA ILE A 30 -17.93 -4.63 0.38
C ILE A 30 -18.45 -4.17 -0.98
N GLY A 31 -18.06 -4.89 -2.03
CA GLY A 31 -18.48 -4.64 -3.41
C GLY A 31 -17.52 -3.80 -4.27
N GLU A 32 -16.46 -3.23 -3.68
CA GLU A 32 -15.46 -2.41 -4.39
C GLU A 32 -14.03 -2.99 -4.28
N GLY A 33 -13.67 -3.59 -3.16
CA GLY A 33 -12.34 -4.20 -2.95
C GLY A 33 -11.78 -3.93 -1.55
N ILE A 34 -10.45 -3.95 -1.40
CA ILE A 34 -9.77 -3.69 -0.13
C ILE A 34 -9.10 -2.32 -0.17
N HIS A 35 -9.32 -1.52 0.87
CA HIS A 35 -8.60 -0.26 1.09
C HIS A 35 -7.55 -0.41 2.17
N VAL A 36 -6.31 -0.07 1.84
CA VAL A 36 -5.24 0.06 2.83
C VAL A 36 -4.89 1.54 2.97
N HIS A 37 -5.23 2.08 4.13
CA HIS A 37 -4.81 3.41 4.55
C HIS A 37 -3.42 3.30 5.18
N LEU A 38 -2.44 3.98 4.58
CA LEU A 38 -1.11 4.16 5.15
C LEU A 38 -0.76 5.65 5.14
N ARG A 39 -0.77 6.26 6.32
CA ARG A 39 -0.54 7.69 6.54
C ARG A 39 -1.52 8.53 5.71
N ASN A 40 -0.99 9.31 4.76
CA ASN A 40 -1.76 10.14 3.84
C ASN A 40 -2.08 9.43 2.51
N THR A 41 -1.68 8.16 2.36
CA THR A 41 -1.90 7.38 1.15
C THR A 41 -3.04 6.38 1.37
N ARG A 42 -3.94 6.27 0.39
CA ARG A 42 -4.89 5.15 0.27
C ARG A 42 -4.45 4.29 -0.91
N ILE A 43 -4.28 3.01 -0.65
CA ILE A 43 -4.01 2.00 -1.68
C ILE A 43 -5.30 1.23 -1.88
N GLU A 44 -5.77 1.18 -3.12
CA GLU A 44 -6.97 0.46 -3.53
C GLU A 44 -6.53 -0.82 -4.25
N MET A 45 -7.09 -1.96 -3.84
CA MET A 45 -6.75 -3.27 -4.38
C MET A 45 -8.02 -4.05 -4.68
N SER A 46 -7.97 -4.85 -5.73
CA SER A 46 -8.91 -5.97 -5.86
C SER A 46 -8.68 -6.97 -4.71
N ILE A 47 -9.64 -7.87 -4.49
CA ILE A 47 -9.51 -8.92 -3.48
C ILE A 47 -8.30 -9.81 -3.82
N ASP A 48 -8.17 -10.22 -5.09
CA ASP A 48 -7.07 -11.07 -5.56
C ASP A 48 -5.69 -10.41 -5.38
N ASP A 49 -5.58 -9.10 -5.65
CA ASP A 49 -4.34 -8.34 -5.42
C ASP A 49 -4.00 -8.28 -3.93
N PHE A 50 -5.02 -8.11 -3.07
CA PHE A 50 -4.81 -8.06 -1.62
C PHE A 50 -4.37 -9.42 -1.06
N GLU A 51 -4.97 -10.52 -1.52
CA GLU A 51 -4.54 -11.87 -1.14
C GLU A 51 -3.07 -12.10 -1.52
N THR A 52 -2.70 -11.77 -2.76
CA THR A 52 -1.32 -11.86 -3.24
C THR A 52 -0.37 -10.99 -2.40
N PHE A 53 -0.78 -9.76 -2.08
CA PHE A 53 -0.01 -8.88 -1.20
C PHE A 53 0.19 -9.49 0.19
N ALA A 54 -0.87 -10.00 0.81
CA ALA A 54 -0.83 -10.60 2.15
C ALA A 54 0.08 -11.84 2.21
N GLU A 55 0.07 -12.68 1.17
CA GLU A 55 0.97 -13.83 1.05
C GLU A 55 2.44 -13.38 1.01
N ASN A 56 2.75 -12.38 0.19
CA ASN A 56 4.11 -11.86 0.06
C ASN A 56 4.60 -11.20 1.37
N VAL A 57 3.75 -10.43 2.04
CA VAL A 57 4.08 -9.84 3.36
C VAL A 57 4.34 -10.94 4.39
N THR A 58 3.53 -12.00 4.41
CA THR A 58 3.72 -13.14 5.32
C THR A 58 5.03 -13.87 5.04
N ALA A 59 5.38 -14.08 3.77
CA ALA A 59 6.65 -14.69 3.39
C ALA A 59 7.84 -13.81 3.80
N ALA A 60 7.76 -12.50 3.57
CA ALA A 60 8.79 -11.56 3.97
C ALA A 60 8.98 -11.52 5.50
N GLN A 61 7.89 -11.53 6.27
CA GLN A 61 7.93 -11.56 7.73
C GLN A 61 8.68 -12.81 8.24
N LYS A 62 8.39 -13.99 7.67
CA LYS A 62 9.11 -15.23 8.01
C LYS A 62 10.61 -15.11 7.75
N GLN A 63 11.01 -14.51 6.63
CA GLN A 63 12.43 -14.31 6.31
C GLN A 63 13.12 -13.38 7.32
N LEU A 64 12.43 -12.31 7.75
CA LEU A 64 12.95 -11.37 8.74
C LEU A 64 13.07 -12.00 10.14
N ASP A 65 12.08 -12.80 10.54
CA ASP A 65 12.07 -13.50 11.83
C ASP A 65 13.16 -14.59 11.92
N HIS A 66 13.58 -15.15 10.77
CA HIS A 66 14.63 -16.16 10.70
C HIS A 66 16.07 -15.63 10.65
N GLY A 67 16.29 -14.33 10.94
CA GLY A 67 17.60 -13.85 11.39
C GLY A 67 18.34 -12.93 10.42
N ASN A 68 17.74 -11.77 10.10
CA ASN A 68 18.50 -10.63 9.60
C ASN A 68 18.05 -9.35 10.32
N ARG A 69 18.38 -9.27 11.61
CA ARG A 69 18.30 -8.05 12.42
C ARG A 69 19.69 -7.67 12.90
#